data_AF-A0AAN1UTQ2-F1
#
_entry.id   AF-A0AAN1UTQ2-F1
#
_cell.length_a   1.000
_cell.length_b   1.000
_cell.length_c   1.000
_cell.angle_alpha   90.00
_cell.angle_beta   90.00
_cell.angle_gamma   90.00
#
_symmetry.space_group_name_H-M   'P 1'
#
loop_
_entity.id
_entity.type
_entity.pdbx_description
1 polymer ?
#
loop_
_entity_poly.entity_id
_entity_poly.type
_entity_poly.pdbx_seq_one_letter_code
_entity_poly.pdbx_strand_id
1 'polypeptide(L)'
;MTIDTQTALEPLLKDIAQQLGAIAQALRPTDESLGFGPSPGRQYIYVNRSQGCNWYRLDPEGHPIAIEAPALTGYIVGLEIRELQRRGKAVPKLHLHIKADRHYVLESGAQSVFSKSLVAAIARLQPTQLRQPIAIEPQAAEGNEAEFARLYLNGEYVHAPWDDNSDFHHLTQQAIAVVQAAQA
;
A
#
# COMPACT_ATOMS: atom_id res chain seq x y z
N MET A 1 -49.01 -10.70 29.39
CA MET A 1 -48.58 -10.94 28.00
C MET A 1 -47.15 -10.43 27.89
N THR A 2 -46.18 -11.29 28.19
CA THR A 2 -44.75 -10.98 28.03
C THR A 2 -44.42 -11.21 26.57
N ILE A 3 -44.19 -10.12 25.82
CA ILE A 3 -43.60 -10.24 24.49
C ILE A 3 -42.22 -10.85 24.71
N ASP A 4 -42.03 -12.05 24.18
CA ASP A 4 -40.75 -12.74 24.24
C ASP A 4 -39.77 -11.97 23.36
N THR A 5 -39.04 -11.05 23.99
CA THR A 5 -38.13 -10.10 23.34
C THR A 5 -37.08 -10.79 22.47
N GLN A 6 -36.83 -12.07 22.72
CA GLN A 6 -35.89 -12.89 21.97
C GLN A 6 -36.42 -13.29 20.58
N THR A 7 -37.73 -13.50 20.43
CA THR A 7 -38.37 -13.90 19.16
C THR A 7 -38.45 -12.76 18.14
N ALA A 8 -38.46 -11.51 18.59
CA ALA A 8 -38.51 -10.32 17.72
C ALA A 8 -37.12 -9.77 17.34
N LEU A 9 -36.07 -10.12 18.10
CA LEU A 9 -34.72 -9.56 17.91
C LEU A 9 -33.95 -10.22 16.76
N GLU A 10 -34.06 -11.55 16.63
CA GLU A 10 -33.40 -12.31 15.56
C GLU A 10 -33.81 -11.88 14.14
N PRO A 11 -35.10 -11.72 13.80
CA PRO A 11 -35.48 -11.27 12.47
C PRO A 11 -35.03 -9.83 12.21
N LEU A 12 -35.03 -8.96 13.22
CA LEU A 12 -34.54 -7.58 13.10
C LEU A 12 -33.02 -7.54 12.83
N LEU A 13 -32.24 -8.33 13.56
CA LEU A 13 -30.78 -8.43 13.35
C LEU A 13 -30.44 -8.96 11.95
N LYS A 14 -31.21 -9.95 11.47
CA LYS A 14 -31.05 -10.50 10.13
C LYS A 14 -31.37 -9.47 9.05
N ASP A 15 -32.43 -8.69 9.24
CA ASP A 15 -32.81 -7.62 8.31
C ASP A 15 -31.75 -6.50 8.28
N ILE A 16 -31.25 -6.08 9.46
CA ILE A 16 -30.15 -5.10 9.55
C ILE A 16 -28.90 -5.63 8.83
N ALA A 17 -28.50 -6.89 9.06
CA ALA A 17 -27.34 -7.47 8.40
C ALA A 17 -27.50 -7.51 6.88
N GLN A 18 -28.71 -7.86 6.39
CA GLN A 18 -29.02 -7.87 4.97
C GLN A 18 -28.98 -6.48 4.35
N GLN A 19 -29.55 -5.48 5.04
CA GLN A 19 -29.52 -4.08 4.59
C GLN A 19 -28.09 -3.53 4.56
N LEU A 20 -27.28 -3.81 5.58
CA LEU A 20 -25.86 -3.44 5.59
C LEU A 20 -25.09 -4.09 4.43
N GLY A 21 -25.38 -5.37 4.11
CA GLY A 21 -24.82 -6.05 2.95
C GLY A 21 -25.20 -5.36 1.62
N ALA A 22 -26.47 -4.97 1.46
CA ALA A 22 -26.95 -4.28 0.27
C ALA A 22 -26.33 -2.87 0.13
N ILE A 23 -26.23 -2.12 1.22
CA ILE A 23 -25.57 -0.81 1.27
C ILE A 23 -24.10 -0.95 0.91
N ALA A 24 -23.39 -1.92 1.49
CA ALA A 24 -21.98 -2.18 1.17
C ALA A 24 -21.78 -2.52 -0.31
N GLN A 25 -22.72 -3.25 -0.94
CA GLN A 25 -22.70 -3.57 -2.37
C GLN A 25 -22.92 -2.31 -3.22
N ALA A 26 -23.88 -1.46 -2.85
CA ALA A 26 -24.22 -0.22 -3.57
C ALA A 26 -23.16 0.88 -3.42
N LEU A 27 -22.41 0.89 -2.31
CA LEU A 27 -21.30 1.81 -2.07
C LEU A 27 -19.98 1.35 -2.70
N ARG A 28 -19.91 0.15 -3.30
CA ARG A 28 -18.73 -0.21 -4.11
C ARG A 28 -18.65 0.80 -5.25
N PRO A 29 -17.49 1.43 -5.51
CA PRO A 29 -17.34 2.32 -6.64
C PRO A 29 -17.74 1.55 -7.91
N THR A 30 -18.85 1.96 -8.54
CA THR A 30 -19.37 1.37 -9.77
C THR A 30 -18.78 2.05 -11.01
N ASP A 31 -17.64 2.74 -10.89
CA ASP A 31 -16.98 3.46 -11.98
C ASP A 31 -16.30 2.52 -13.00
N GLU A 32 -16.82 1.32 -13.21
CA GLU A 32 -16.56 0.59 -14.43
C GLU A 32 -17.45 1.20 -15.53
N SER A 33 -17.01 2.34 -16.07
CA SER A 33 -17.57 2.88 -17.29
C SER A 33 -17.54 1.79 -18.37
N LEU A 34 -18.71 1.40 -18.88
CA LEU A 34 -18.77 0.46 -19.99
C LEU A 34 -18.10 1.10 -21.23
N GLY A 35 -17.21 0.36 -21.89
CA GLY A 35 -16.46 0.83 -23.06
C GLY A 35 -14.98 1.07 -22.77
N PHE A 36 -14.36 1.99 -23.51
CA PHE A 36 -12.95 2.32 -23.32
C PHE A 36 -12.76 3.08 -22.01
N GLY A 37 -11.99 2.50 -21.09
CA GLY A 37 -11.63 3.10 -19.81
C GLY A 37 -10.16 2.89 -19.49
N PRO A 38 -9.69 3.37 -18.33
CA PRO A 38 -8.34 3.10 -17.86
C PRO A 38 -8.12 1.58 -17.71
N SER A 39 -6.91 1.11 -18.03
CA SER A 39 -6.57 -0.31 -17.88
C SER A 39 -6.84 -0.77 -16.44
N PRO A 40 -7.54 -1.91 -16.21
CA PRO A 40 -7.75 -2.47 -14.87
C PRO A 40 -6.48 -3.13 -14.32
N GLY A 41 -5.42 -3.23 -15.13
CA GLY A 41 -4.14 -3.79 -14.76
C GLY A 41 -3.42 -2.99 -13.66
N ARG A 42 -2.33 -3.58 -13.17
CA ARG A 42 -1.45 -2.93 -12.19
C ARG A 42 -0.78 -1.71 -12.80
N GLN A 43 -0.74 -0.61 -12.07
CA GLN A 43 0.08 0.55 -12.43
C GLN A 43 1.35 0.55 -11.58
N TYR A 44 2.50 0.47 -12.23
CA TYR A 44 3.78 0.62 -11.57
C TYR A 44 4.07 2.10 -11.31
N ILE A 45 4.52 2.39 -10.10
CA ILE A 45 5.01 3.68 -9.66
C ILE A 45 6.44 3.46 -9.20
N TYR A 46 7.37 4.20 -9.80
CA TYR A 46 8.79 4.11 -9.49
C TYR A 46 9.13 5.20 -8.49
N VAL A 47 9.72 4.79 -7.36
CA VAL A 47 10.17 5.72 -6.32
C VAL A 47 11.67 5.90 -6.46
N ASN A 48 12.06 7.01 -7.07
CA ASN A 48 13.45 7.35 -7.38
C ASN A 48 13.55 8.82 -7.84
N ARG A 49 14.38 9.61 -7.17
CA ARG A 49 14.65 11.02 -7.49
C ARG A 49 15.46 11.27 -8.74
N SER A 50 15.95 10.26 -9.44
CA SER A 50 16.77 10.47 -10.64
C SER A 50 16.07 11.28 -11.76
N GLN A 51 14.76 11.51 -11.63
CA GLN A 51 13.93 12.28 -12.57
C GLN A 51 13.42 13.61 -11.99
N GLY A 52 13.99 14.10 -10.88
CA GLY A 52 13.61 15.38 -10.27
C GLY A 52 12.25 15.41 -9.58
N CYS A 53 11.57 14.26 -9.48
CA CYS A 53 10.30 14.07 -8.76
C CYS A 53 10.44 12.88 -7.80
N ASN A 54 9.56 12.81 -6.79
CA ASN A 54 9.68 11.76 -5.77
C ASN A 54 9.23 10.39 -6.28
N TRP A 55 8.23 10.42 -7.15
CA TRP A 55 7.75 9.24 -7.83
C TRP A 55 7.18 9.57 -9.20
N TYR A 56 7.23 8.58 -10.08
CA TYR A 56 6.75 8.71 -11.45
C TYR A 56 6.17 7.39 -11.93
N ARG A 57 5.34 7.47 -12.97
CA ARG A 57 4.95 6.32 -13.80
C ARG A 57 5.66 6.43 -15.14
N LEU A 58 5.69 5.34 -15.91
CA LEU A 58 6.13 5.40 -17.30
C LEU A 58 4.93 5.59 -18.24
N ASP A 59 5.13 6.36 -19.31
CA ASP A 59 4.23 6.37 -20.47
C ASP A 59 4.42 5.08 -21.32
N PRO A 60 3.58 4.84 -22.34
CA PRO A 60 3.72 3.69 -23.23
C PRO A 60 5.09 3.61 -23.94
N GLU A 61 5.74 4.75 -24.15
CA GLU A 61 7.06 4.88 -24.77
C GLU A 61 8.22 4.69 -23.78
N GLY A 62 7.93 4.58 -22.48
CA GLY A 62 8.90 4.39 -21.41
C GLY A 62 9.50 5.67 -20.83
N HIS A 63 8.92 6.84 -21.11
CA HIS A 63 9.34 8.10 -20.51
C HIS A 63 8.71 8.31 -19.13
N PRO A 64 9.44 8.90 -18.18
CA PRO A 64 8.91 9.20 -16.85
C PRO A 64 7.89 10.33 -16.91
N ILE A 65 6.73 10.09 -16.29
CA ILE A 65 5.69 11.10 -16.01
C ILE A 65 5.60 11.25 -14.50
N ALA A 66 5.95 12.43 -14.00
CA ALA A 66 5.87 12.77 -12.59
C ALA A 66 4.45 12.61 -12.04
N ILE A 67 4.36 12.18 -10.78
CA ILE A 67 3.11 12.15 -10.03
C ILE A 67 3.19 13.26 -8.98
N GLU A 68 2.40 14.32 -9.18
CA GLU A 68 2.39 15.51 -8.32
C GLU A 68 1.70 15.28 -6.97
N ALA A 69 0.86 14.24 -6.87
CA ALA A 69 0.25 13.87 -5.61
C ALA A 69 1.36 13.49 -4.61
N PRO A 70 1.36 14.01 -3.37
CA PRO A 70 2.44 13.76 -2.41
C PRO A 70 2.30 12.41 -1.69
N ALA A 71 1.08 11.89 -1.57
CA ALA A 71 0.80 10.65 -0.84
C ALA A 71 -0.12 9.72 -1.65
N LEU A 72 0.05 8.41 -1.43
CA LEU A 72 -0.77 7.35 -1.96
C LEU A 72 -1.41 6.62 -0.78
N THR A 73 -2.73 6.70 -0.69
CA THR A 73 -3.51 6.04 0.36
C THR A 73 -4.23 4.83 -0.21
N GLY A 74 -4.09 3.68 0.46
CA GLY A 74 -4.80 2.47 0.09
C GLY A 74 -4.54 1.34 1.07
N TYR A 75 -5.01 0.15 0.71
CA TYR A 75 -4.80 -1.07 1.49
C TYR A 75 -3.52 -1.76 1.01
N ILE A 76 -2.60 -2.04 1.93
CA ILE A 76 -1.43 -2.86 1.62
C ILE A 76 -1.89 -4.31 1.47
N VAL A 77 -1.73 -4.86 0.26
CA VAL A 77 -2.19 -6.21 -0.11
C VAL A 77 -1.05 -7.16 -0.45
N GLY A 78 0.19 -6.68 -0.42
CA GLY A 78 1.38 -7.50 -0.69
C GLY A 78 2.67 -6.72 -0.54
N LEU A 79 3.74 -7.42 -0.19
CA LEU A 79 5.10 -6.91 -0.11
C LEU A 79 6.05 -8.03 -0.51
N GLU A 80 6.93 -7.78 -1.47
CA GLU A 80 7.87 -8.78 -1.95
C GLU A 80 9.20 -8.16 -2.41
N ILE A 81 10.25 -8.98 -2.39
CA ILE A 81 11.51 -8.69 -3.08
C ILE A 81 11.49 -9.42 -4.42
N ARG A 82 11.63 -8.66 -5.50
CA ARG A 82 11.70 -9.17 -6.87
C ARG A 82 13.09 -8.95 -7.43
N GLU A 83 13.69 -10.01 -7.99
CA GLU A 83 14.93 -9.87 -8.74
C GLU A 83 14.60 -9.50 -10.19
N LEU A 84 15.03 -8.31 -10.60
CA LEU A 84 14.96 -7.89 -11.99
C LEU A 84 16.32 -8.06 -12.66
N GLN A 85 16.33 -8.40 -13.95
CA GLN A 85 17.55 -8.45 -14.74
C GLN A 85 17.81 -7.08 -15.37
N ARG A 86 18.92 -6.43 -15.03
CA ARG A 86 19.36 -5.17 -15.66
C ARG A 86 20.81 -5.29 -16.10
N ARG A 87 21.05 -5.14 -17.41
CA ARG A 87 22.40 -5.25 -18.00
C ARG A 87 23.13 -6.55 -17.60
N GLY A 88 22.41 -7.67 -17.57
CA GLY A 88 22.94 -8.98 -17.22
C GLY A 88 23.26 -9.19 -15.73
N LYS A 89 22.82 -8.30 -14.84
CA LYS A 89 22.95 -8.44 -13.40
C LYS A 89 21.57 -8.50 -12.74
N ALA A 90 21.44 -9.34 -11.72
CA ALA A 90 20.29 -9.34 -10.83
C ALA A 90 20.30 -8.05 -9.99
N VAL A 91 19.18 -7.34 -10.01
CA VAL A 91 18.95 -6.11 -9.24
C VAL A 91 17.71 -6.34 -8.37
N PRO A 92 17.86 -6.53 -7.06
CA PRO A 92 16.73 -6.72 -6.17
C PRO A 92 15.94 -5.42 -6.04
N LYS A 93 14.62 -5.54 -6.21
CA LYS A 93 13.64 -4.48 -6.08
C LYS A 93 12.65 -4.84 -4.99
N LEU A 94 12.26 -3.84 -4.21
CA LEU A 94 11.12 -3.95 -3.31
C LEU A 94 9.86 -3.60 -4.12
N HIS A 95 8.87 -4.48 -4.09
CA HIS A 95 7.53 -4.24 -4.65
C HIS A 95 6.54 -4.22 -3.49
N LEU A 96 5.92 -3.05 -3.26
CA LEU A 96 4.77 -2.92 -2.37
C LEU A 96 3.50 -2.85 -3.21
N HIS A 97 2.56 -3.75 -2.94
CA HIS A 97 1.27 -3.83 -3.60
C HIS A 97 0.21 -3.09 -2.78
N ILE A 98 -0.45 -2.12 -3.42
CA ILE A 98 -1.48 -1.30 -2.79
C ILE A 98 -2.77 -1.41 -3.61
N LYS A 99 -3.87 -1.73 -2.95
CA LYS A 99 -5.22 -1.64 -3.50
C LYS A 99 -5.85 -0.32 -3.07
N ALA A 100 -6.07 0.57 -4.04
CA ALA A 100 -6.77 1.84 -3.89
C ALA A 100 -7.92 1.91 -4.92
N ASP A 101 -8.11 3.05 -5.59
CA ASP A 101 -8.95 3.18 -6.80
C ASP A 101 -8.55 2.15 -7.87
N ARG A 102 -7.26 1.83 -7.96
CA ARG A 102 -6.72 0.70 -8.73
C ARG A 102 -5.65 -0.06 -7.96
N HIS A 103 -5.08 -1.09 -8.58
CA HIS A 103 -3.93 -1.80 -8.03
C HIS A 103 -2.64 -1.06 -8.43
N TYR A 104 -1.90 -0.55 -7.45
CA TYR A 104 -0.59 0.04 -7.63
C TYR A 104 0.53 -0.89 -7.16
N VAL A 105 1.67 -0.83 -7.84
CA VAL A 105 2.92 -1.44 -7.39
C VAL A 105 3.93 -0.33 -7.21
N LEU A 106 4.30 -0.01 -5.97
CA LEU A 106 5.43 0.86 -5.70
C LEU A 106 6.72 0.03 -5.86
N GLU A 107 7.53 0.38 -6.85
CA GLU A 107 8.84 -0.24 -7.08
C GLU A 107 9.95 0.71 -6.62
N SER A 108 10.87 0.17 -5.81
CA SER A 108 12.11 0.86 -5.45
C SER A 108 13.27 -0.13 -5.33
N GLY A 109 14.51 0.37 -5.29
CA GLY A 109 15.67 -0.50 -5.04
C GLY A 109 15.58 -1.10 -3.64
N ALA A 110 15.78 -2.41 -3.47
CA ALA A 110 15.58 -3.09 -2.19
C ALA A 110 16.43 -2.52 -1.03
N GLN A 111 17.58 -1.90 -1.34
CA GLN A 111 18.50 -1.30 -0.38
C GLN A 111 18.41 0.23 -0.31
N SER A 112 17.46 0.85 -1.01
CA SER A 112 17.29 2.31 -0.96
C SER A 112 16.83 2.78 0.42
N VAL A 113 17.09 4.04 0.76
CA VAL A 113 16.55 4.67 1.98
C VAL A 113 15.03 4.55 2.05
N PHE A 114 14.35 4.63 0.90
CA PHE A 114 12.90 4.47 0.82
C PHE A 114 12.49 3.07 1.24
N SER A 115 13.12 2.03 0.68
CA SER A 115 12.85 0.64 1.05
C SER A 115 13.11 0.39 2.53
N LYS A 116 14.25 0.85 3.04
CA LYS A 116 14.66 0.69 4.44
C LYS A 116 13.65 1.31 5.41
N SER A 117 13.22 2.54 5.14
CA SER A 117 12.22 3.23 5.96
C SER A 117 10.83 2.59 5.84
N LEU A 118 10.45 2.16 4.63
CA LEU A 118 9.18 1.46 4.40
C LEU A 118 9.09 0.15 5.19
N VAL A 119 10.10 -0.72 5.07
CA VAL A 119 10.09 -2.02 5.76
C VAL A 119 10.21 -1.87 7.27
N ALA A 120 10.99 -0.89 7.76
CA ALA A 120 11.07 -0.59 9.18
C ALA A 120 9.71 -0.15 9.74
N ALA A 121 8.96 0.69 9.01
CA ALA A 121 7.63 1.12 9.43
C ALA A 121 6.62 -0.04 9.41
N ILE A 122 6.55 -0.82 8.32
CA ILE A 122 5.63 -1.95 8.19
C ILE A 122 5.92 -3.03 9.24
N ALA A 123 7.18 -3.33 9.52
CA ALA A 123 7.59 -4.33 10.51
C ALA A 123 7.11 -4.02 11.94
N ARG A 124 6.80 -2.76 12.25
CA ARG A 124 6.27 -2.33 13.56
C ARG A 124 4.75 -2.42 13.67
N LEU A 125 4.04 -2.58 12.56
CA LEU A 125 2.59 -2.65 12.55
C LEU A 125 2.11 -4.04 12.98
N GLN A 126 0.93 -4.07 13.60
CA GLN A 126 0.18 -5.30 13.80
C GLN A 126 -0.56 -5.66 12.50
N PRO A 127 -0.74 -6.96 12.20
CA PRO A 127 -1.48 -7.39 11.00
C PRO A 127 -2.89 -6.78 10.90
N THR A 128 -3.57 -6.60 12.04
CA THR A 128 -4.90 -5.98 12.10
C THR A 128 -4.89 -4.50 11.70
N GLN A 129 -3.78 -3.78 11.88
CA GLN A 129 -3.64 -2.39 11.47
C GLN A 129 -3.53 -2.25 9.95
N LEU A 130 -2.98 -3.25 9.25
CA LEU A 130 -2.90 -3.26 7.78
C LEU A 130 -4.26 -3.50 7.08
N ARG A 131 -5.30 -3.84 7.84
CA ARG A 131 -6.68 -3.90 7.34
C ARG A 131 -7.31 -2.50 7.22
N GLN A 132 -6.61 -1.46 7.67
CA GLN A 132 -7.01 -0.07 7.54
C GLN A 132 -6.26 0.60 6.37
N PRO A 133 -6.82 1.67 5.77
CA PRO A 133 -6.08 2.45 4.78
C PRO A 133 -4.78 3.02 5.37
N ILE A 134 -3.68 2.81 4.67
CA ILE A 134 -2.35 3.37 4.99
C ILE A 134 -2.01 4.40 3.92
N ALA A 135 -1.59 5.59 4.35
CA ALA A 135 -1.03 6.59 3.46
C ALA A 135 0.49 6.45 3.42
N ILE A 136 1.08 6.48 2.22
CA ILE A 136 2.52 6.44 1.99
C ILE A 136 2.94 7.70 1.25
N GLU A 137 3.93 8.39 1.78
CA GLU A 137 4.49 9.63 1.23
C GLU A 137 6.01 9.49 1.11
N PRO A 138 6.59 9.52 -0.10
CA PRO A 138 8.03 9.65 -0.27
C PRO A 138 8.45 11.08 0.08
N GLN A 139 9.36 11.23 1.03
CA GLN A 139 9.90 12.50 1.47
C GLN A 139 11.40 12.60 1.14
N ALA A 140 11.78 13.67 0.45
CA ALA A 140 13.18 14.01 0.25
C ALA A 140 13.87 14.28 1.60
N ALA A 141 15.05 13.70 1.81
CA ALA A 141 15.96 14.17 2.84
C ALA A 141 16.55 15.53 2.43
N GLU A 142 16.59 16.50 3.34
CA GLU A 142 17.24 17.79 3.06
C GLU A 142 18.70 17.56 2.64
N GLY A 143 19.08 18.11 1.48
CA GLY A 143 20.45 18.04 0.95
C GLY A 143 20.89 16.67 0.42
N ASN A 144 20.00 15.67 0.32
CA ASN A 144 20.33 14.31 -0.14
C ASN A 144 19.39 13.84 -1.25
N GLU A 145 19.89 12.95 -2.12
CA GLU A 145 19.09 12.24 -3.12
C GLU A 145 18.22 11.11 -2.51
N ALA A 146 18.31 10.90 -1.20
CA ALA A 146 17.65 9.81 -0.51
C ALA A 146 16.22 10.17 -0.11
N GLU A 147 15.28 9.25 -0.36
CA GLU A 147 13.87 9.43 -0.04
C GLU A 147 13.50 8.53 1.13
N PHE A 148 12.94 9.12 2.18
CA PHE A 148 12.30 8.35 3.23
C PHE A 148 10.86 8.02 2.83
N ALA A 149 10.40 6.81 3.11
CA ALA A 149 8.99 6.49 3.11
C ALA A 149 8.40 6.92 4.45
N ARG A 150 7.43 7.83 4.43
CA ARG A 150 6.56 8.08 5.58
C ARG A 150 5.30 7.26 5.44
N LEU A 151 4.98 6.48 6.47
CA LEU A 151 3.69 5.82 6.60
C LEU A 151 2.81 6.58 7.59
N TYR A 152 1.53 6.72 7.25
CA TYR A 152 0.53 7.23 8.16
C TYR A 152 -0.61 6.21 8.32
N LEU A 153 -0.99 5.95 9.57
CA LEU A 153 -2.14 5.15 9.95
C LEU A 153 -3.14 6.08 10.64
N ASN A 154 -4.36 6.17 10.11
CA ASN A 154 -5.39 7.10 10.63
C ASN A 154 -4.92 8.57 10.72
N GLY A 155 -4.05 8.99 9.79
CA GLY A 155 -3.47 10.34 9.77
C GLY A 155 -2.29 10.54 10.72
N GLU A 156 -1.94 9.56 11.55
CA GLU A 156 -0.78 9.63 12.44
C GLU A 156 0.45 8.99 11.82
N TYR A 157 1.59 9.67 11.96
CA TYR A 157 2.86 9.17 11.44
C TYR A 157 3.35 7.94 12.22
N VAL A 158 3.63 6.86 11.50
CA VAL A 158 4.23 5.64 12.06
C VAL A 158 5.73 5.85 12.21
N HIS A 159 6.15 6.34 13.37
CA HIS A 159 7.57 6.55 13.67
C HIS A 159 8.32 5.23 13.81
N ALA A 160 9.29 5.01 12.92
CA ALA A 160 10.10 3.80 12.84
C ALA A 160 11.58 4.16 12.60
N PRO A 161 12.32 4.52 13.67
CA PRO A 161 13.72 4.87 13.54
C PRO A 161 14.53 3.63 13.19
N TRP A 162 15.53 3.82 12.32
CA TRP A 162 16.53 2.83 11.95
C TRP A 162 17.85 3.56 11.70
N ASP A 163 18.93 2.79 11.73
CA ASP A 163 20.29 3.26 11.45
C ASP A 163 21.03 2.25 10.56
N ASP A 164 22.30 2.50 10.28
CA ASP A 164 23.12 1.62 9.44
C ASP A 164 23.45 0.27 10.10
N ASN A 165 23.23 0.11 11.40
CA ASN A 165 23.43 -1.15 12.13
C ASN A 165 22.15 -2.00 12.18
N SER A 166 21.03 -1.48 11.68
CA SER A 166 19.75 -2.17 11.69
C SER A 166 19.79 -3.39 10.76
N ASP A 167 19.29 -4.54 11.22
CA ASP A 167 19.22 -5.77 10.42
C ASP A 167 18.07 -5.68 9.40
N PHE A 168 18.36 -5.11 8.23
CA PHE A 168 17.37 -4.93 7.16
C PHE A 168 16.89 -6.24 6.54
N HIS A 169 17.69 -7.30 6.62
CA HIS A 169 17.23 -8.60 6.17
C HIS A 169 16.11 -9.10 7.08
N HIS A 170 16.33 -9.06 8.40
CA HIS A 170 15.32 -9.41 9.39
C HIS A 170 14.09 -8.50 9.30
N LEU A 171 14.28 -7.17 9.22
CA LEU A 171 13.17 -6.21 9.09
C LEU A 171 12.33 -6.46 7.83
N THR A 172 12.97 -6.80 6.72
CA THR A 172 12.25 -7.14 5.48
C THR A 172 11.41 -8.40 5.64
N GLN A 173 11.98 -9.45 6.24
CA GLN A 173 11.24 -10.68 6.52
C GLN A 173 10.06 -10.45 7.47
N GLN A 174 10.27 -9.66 8.53
CA GLN A 174 9.24 -9.27 9.49
C GLN A 174 8.11 -8.50 8.79
N ALA A 175 8.44 -7.49 7.97
CA ALA A 175 7.45 -6.71 7.23
C ALA A 175 6.62 -7.57 6.27
N ILE A 176 7.27 -8.50 5.55
CA ILE A 176 6.58 -9.45 4.66
C ILE A 176 5.62 -10.33 5.47
N ALA A 177 6.06 -10.86 6.61
CA ALA A 177 5.24 -11.70 7.47
C ALA A 177 4.02 -10.94 8.02
N VAL A 178 4.19 -9.67 8.44
CA VAL A 178 3.10 -8.80 8.89
C VAL A 178 2.07 -8.60 7.78
N VAL A 179 2.53 -8.31 6.55
CA VAL A 179 1.63 -8.13 5.39
C VAL A 179 0.89 -9.43 5.06
N GLN A 180 1.57 -10.58 5.06
CA GLN A 180 0.97 -11.88 4.80
C GLN A 180 -0.09 -12.24 5.86
N ALA A 181 0.23 -12.04 7.13
CA ALA A 181 -0.70 -12.30 8.23
C ALA A 181 -1.94 -11.40 8.19
N ALA A 182 -1.86 -10.21 7.59
CA ALA A 182 -3.01 -9.32 7.42
C ALA A 182 -4.00 -9.81 6.36
N GLN A 183 -3.52 -10.62 5.39
CA GLN A 183 -4.33 -11.20 4.31
C GLN A 183 -4.93 -12.58 4.66
N ALA A 184 -4.54 -13.15 5.80
CA ALA A 184 -5.15 -14.36 6.36
C ALA A 184 -6.45 -14.03 7.11
#